data_AF-A0A0J8YUN5-F1
#
_entry.id   AF-A0A0J8YUN5-F1
#
_cell.length_a   1.000
_cell.length_b   1.000
_cell.length_c   1.000
_cell.angle_alpha   90.00
_cell.angle_beta   90.00
_cell.angle_gamma   90.00
#
_symmetry.space_group_name_H-M   'P 1'
#
loop_
_entity.id
_entity.type
_entity.pdbx_description
1 polymer ?
#
loop_
_entity_poly.entity_id
_entity_poly.type
_entity_poly.pdbx_seq_one_letter_code
_entity_poly.pdbx_strand_id
1 'polypeptide(L)'
;MYLASLFFLGFMVFGPQLLIGVAAVGFVSKKAISAADGIKETFVYLVGDSFVKLGLGMMADGHSIFGMTGWAGTFAALDAAAIGCIAIMAVVAVPEEKKIPSIVKRAISR
;
A
#
# COMPACT_ATOMS: atom_id res chain seq x y z
N MET A 1 21.94 -16.80 -0.13
CA MET A 1 20.60 -16.73 0.51
C MET A 1 20.09 -15.30 0.68
N TYR A 2 20.82 -14.40 1.34
CA TYR A 2 20.33 -13.01 1.57
C TYR A 2 20.01 -12.23 0.27
N LEU A 3 20.80 -12.38 -0.80
CA LEU A 3 20.56 -11.76 -2.11
C LEU A 3 19.20 -12.18 -2.70
N ALA A 4 18.83 -13.45 -2.58
CA ALA A 4 17.54 -13.94 -3.05
C ALA A 4 16.40 -13.34 -2.22
N SER A 5 16.53 -13.30 -0.89
CA SER A 5 15.53 -12.67 -0.02
C SER A 5 15.35 -11.18 -0.32
N LEU A 6 16.45 -10.43 -0.52
CA LEU A 6 16.37 -9.01 -0.90
C LEU A 6 15.73 -8.81 -2.27
N PHE A 7 16.03 -9.69 -3.23
CA PHE A 7 15.40 -9.68 -4.55
C PHE A 7 13.88 -9.89 -4.46
N PHE A 8 13.44 -10.93 -3.75
CA PHE A 8 12.01 -11.21 -3.58
C PHE A 8 11.31 -10.11 -2.77
N LEU A 9 11.95 -9.57 -1.74
CA LEU A 9 11.38 -8.48 -0.95
C LEU A 9 11.18 -7.22 -1.80
N GLY A 10 12.18 -6.84 -2.61
CA GLY A 10 12.05 -5.74 -3.56
C GLY A 10 10.92 -5.99 -4.55
N PHE A 11 10.92 -7.14 -5.21
CA PHE A 11 9.87 -7.51 -6.17
C PHE A 11 8.46 -7.48 -5.57
N MET A 12 8.30 -8.02 -4.35
CA MET A 12 7.02 -8.12 -3.67
C MET A 12 6.53 -6.81 -3.07
N VAL A 13 7.42 -5.84 -2.80
CA VAL A 13 7.02 -4.48 -2.37
C VAL A 13 6.66 -3.61 -3.58
N PHE A 14 7.41 -3.72 -4.68
CA PHE A 14 7.10 -2.97 -5.90
C PHE A 14 5.81 -3.44 -6.59
N GLY A 15 5.47 -4.73 -6.50
CA GLY A 15 4.25 -5.29 -7.09
C GLY A 15 2.97 -4.55 -6.63
N PRO A 16 2.63 -4.55 -5.34
CA PRO A 16 1.47 -3.84 -4.80
C PRO A 16 1.47 -2.35 -5.12
N GLN A 17 2.63 -1.68 -5.03
CA GLN A 17 2.72 -0.24 -5.33
C GLN A 17 2.32 0.05 -6.79
N LEU A 18 2.82 -0.73 -7.75
CA LEU A 18 2.44 -0.60 -9.16
C LEU A 18 0.96 -0.95 -9.40
N LEU A 19 0.48 -2.03 -8.78
CA LEU A 19 -0.91 -2.48 -8.95
C LEU A 19 -1.91 -1.44 -8.41
N ILE A 20 -1.59 -0.76 -7.29
CA ILE A 20 -2.40 0.33 -6.74
C ILE A 20 -2.41 1.54 -7.67
N GLY A 21 -1.29 1.85 -8.33
CA GLY A 21 -1.20 2.86 -9.40
C GLY A 21 -2.19 2.57 -10.53
N VAL A 22 -2.07 1.38 -11.12
CA VAL A 22 -2.91 0.94 -12.25
C VAL A 22 -4.39 0.85 -11.87
N ALA A 23 -4.72 0.34 -10.69
CA ALA A 23 -6.12 0.28 -10.21
C ALA A 23 -6.72 1.68 -10.04
N ALA A 24 -5.96 2.64 -9.51
CA ALA A 24 -6.43 4.01 -9.32
C ALA A 24 -6.81 4.73 -10.62
N VAL A 25 -6.16 4.39 -11.74
CA VAL A 25 -6.51 4.93 -13.08
C VAL A 25 -7.98 4.67 -13.43
N GLY A 26 -8.54 3.55 -12.95
CA GLY A 26 -9.97 3.21 -13.13
C GLY A 26 -10.94 4.04 -12.28
N PHE A 27 -10.46 4.75 -11.25
CA PHE A 27 -11.28 5.52 -10.31
C PHE A 27 -11.39 7.01 -10.65
N VAL A 28 -10.51 7.55 -11.50
CA VAL A 28 -10.43 8.99 -11.83
C VAL A 28 -10.75 9.30 -13.28
N SER A 29 -11.26 10.51 -13.53
CA SER A 29 -11.52 11.00 -14.89
C SER A 29 -10.22 11.06 -15.71
N LYS A 30 -10.29 10.82 -17.03
CA LYS A 30 -9.11 10.78 -17.93
C LYS A 30 -8.20 12.00 -17.83
N LYS A 31 -8.75 13.17 -17.48
CA LYS A 31 -8.00 14.43 -17.31
C LYS A 31 -7.32 14.58 -15.95
N ALA A 32 -7.74 13.81 -14.94
CA ALA A 32 -7.30 13.92 -13.56
C ALA A 32 -6.44 12.72 -13.11
N ILE A 33 -6.22 11.73 -13.98
CA ILE A 33 -5.40 10.52 -13.68
C ILE A 33 -4.00 10.92 -13.20
N SER A 34 -3.31 11.79 -13.94
CA SER A 34 -1.94 12.19 -13.60
C SER A 34 -1.85 12.99 -12.30
N ALA A 35 -2.84 13.85 -12.02
CA ALA A 35 -2.91 14.60 -10.77
C ALA A 35 -3.19 13.68 -9.57
N ALA A 36 -4.11 12.73 -9.72
CA ALA A 36 -4.46 11.80 -8.66
C ALA A 36 -3.32 10.82 -8.33
N ASP A 37 -2.60 10.33 -9.34
CA ASP A 37 -1.45 9.45 -9.11
C ASP A 37 -0.30 10.23 -8.44
N GLY A 38 -0.04 11.48 -8.89
CA GLY A 38 0.94 12.35 -8.26
C GLY A 38 0.62 12.67 -6.79
N ILE A 39 -0.66 12.95 -6.46
CA ILE A 39 -1.08 13.23 -5.08
C ILE A 39 -0.95 11.99 -4.20
N LYS A 40 -1.35 10.81 -4.70
CA LYS A 40 -1.24 9.55 -3.96
C LYS A 40 0.21 9.24 -3.63
N GLU A 41 1.11 9.27 -4.63
CA GLU A 41 2.53 8.99 -4.42
C GLU A 41 3.17 10.04 -3.50
N THR A 42 2.77 11.32 -3.61
CA THR A 42 3.25 12.38 -2.71
C THR A 42 2.83 12.12 -1.27
N PHE A 43 1.61 11.63 -1.02
CA PHE A 43 1.16 11.29 0.32
C PHE A 43 1.91 10.07 0.86
N VAL A 44 2.08 9.02 0.06
CA VAL A 44 2.86 7.84 0.45
C VAL A 44 4.32 8.21 0.77
N TYR A 45 4.94 9.06 -0.05
CA TYR A 45 6.34 9.42 0.10
C TYR A 45 6.60 10.47 1.17
N LEU A 46 5.77 11.51 1.30
CA LEU A 46 6.01 12.56 2.30
C LEU A 46 5.47 12.18 3.68
N VAL A 47 4.29 11.57 3.73
CA VAL A 47 3.62 11.24 4.98
C VAL A 47 4.03 9.82 5.39
N GLY A 48 3.76 8.84 4.54
CA GLY A 48 4.03 7.43 4.85
C GLY A 48 5.49 7.13 5.17
N ASP A 49 6.43 7.45 4.28
CA ASP A 49 7.86 7.17 4.48
C ASP A 49 8.43 7.92 5.70
N SER A 50 8.00 9.16 5.93
CA SER A 50 8.41 9.92 7.12
C SER A 50 7.91 9.28 8.42
N PHE A 51 6.63 8.89 8.48
CA PHE A 51 6.06 8.23 9.66
C PHE A 51 6.67 6.85 9.89
N VAL A 52 6.99 6.11 8.83
CA VAL A 52 7.68 4.82 8.92
C VAL A 52 9.11 5.02 9.44
N LYS A 53 9.88 5.96 8.90
CA LYS A 53 11.25 6.24 9.36
C LYS A 53 11.29 6.67 10.83
N LEU A 54 10.39 7.58 11.21
CA LEU A 54 10.28 8.04 12.60
C LEU A 54 9.80 6.91 13.53
N GLY A 55 8.79 6.14 13.11
CA GLY A 55 8.25 5.02 13.89
C GLY A 55 9.26 3.89 14.06
N LEU A 56 9.97 3.50 13.00
CA LEU A 56 11.03 2.50 13.06
C LEU A 56 12.23 2.98 13.88
N GLY A 57 12.57 4.28 13.80
CA GLY A 57 13.60 4.89 14.65
C GLY A 57 13.23 4.83 16.13
N MET A 58 12.01 5.22 16.49
CA MET A 58 11.50 5.15 17.86
C MET A 58 11.41 3.70 18.39
N MET A 59 11.08 2.73 17.52
CA MET A 59 11.07 1.31 17.87
C MET A 59 12.48 0.73 18.04
N ALA A 60 13.44 1.18 17.22
CA ALA A 60 14.84 0.79 17.31
C ALA A 60 15.53 1.37 18.55
N ASP A 61 15.16 2.59 18.96
CA ASP A 61 15.68 3.26 20.16
C ASP A 61 15.12 2.70 21.49
N GLY A 62 14.26 1.68 21.44
CA GLY A 62 13.83 0.92 22.63
C GLY A 62 12.54 1.41 23.29
N HIS A 63 11.77 2.29 22.64
CA HIS A 63 10.46 2.68 23.17
C HIS A 63 9.47 1.50 23.02
N SER A 64 8.99 0.98 24.16
CA SER A 64 8.02 -0.13 24.21
C SER A 64 6.69 0.29 23.57
N ILE A 65 6.52 -0.01 22.29
CA ILE A 65 5.23 -0.04 21.61
C ILE A 65 4.96 -1.52 21.36
N PHE A 66 3.86 -2.06 21.91
CA PHE A 66 3.47 -3.49 21.91
C PHE A 66 4.21 -4.47 22.85
N GLY A 67 5.07 -4.00 23.77
CA GLY A 67 5.68 -4.86 24.80
C GLY A 67 6.83 -5.75 24.32
N MET A 68 7.31 -5.55 23.09
CA MET A 68 8.52 -6.16 22.54
C MET A 68 9.53 -5.06 22.21
N THR A 69 10.77 -5.20 22.66
CA THR A 69 11.82 -4.17 22.54
C THR A 69 12.81 -4.47 21.41
N GLY A 70 13.28 -3.43 20.73
CA GLY A 70 14.36 -3.52 19.74
C GLY A 70 13.94 -4.11 18.39
N TRP A 71 14.87 -4.73 17.68
CA TRP A 71 14.69 -5.23 16.31
C TRP A 71 13.54 -6.22 16.12
N ALA A 72 13.22 -7.04 17.14
CA ALA A 72 12.09 -7.95 17.09
C ALA A 72 10.74 -7.21 17.04
N GLY A 73 10.61 -6.10 17.76
CA GLY A 73 9.42 -5.24 17.71
C GLY A 73 9.27 -4.54 16.35
N THR A 74 10.40 -4.12 15.75
CA THR A 74 10.45 -3.55 14.40
C THR A 74 9.93 -4.54 13.35
N PHE A 75 10.37 -5.80 13.38
CA PHE A 75 9.87 -6.82 12.44
C PHE A 75 8.39 -7.16 12.68
N ALA A 76 7.95 -7.25 13.94
CA ALA A 76 6.54 -7.46 14.26
C ALA A 76 5.65 -6.30 13.77
N ALA A 77 6.13 -5.07 13.85
CA ALA A 77 5.43 -3.90 13.31
C ALA A 77 5.38 -3.92 11.77
N LEU A 78 6.44 -4.37 11.09
CA LEU A 78 6.45 -4.56 9.64
C LEU A 78 5.46 -5.65 9.20
N ASP A 79 5.42 -6.79 9.89
CA ASP A 79 4.47 -7.86 9.62
C ASP A 79 3.02 -7.41 9.87
N ALA A 80 2.77 -6.70 10.97
CA ALA A 80 1.45 -6.12 11.25
C ALA A 80 1.03 -5.08 10.20
N ALA A 81 1.96 -4.25 9.72
CA ALA A 81 1.71 -3.30 8.65
C ALA A 81 1.41 -4.00 7.32
N ALA A 82 2.13 -5.08 6.99
CA ALA A 82 1.87 -5.87 5.80
C ALA A 82 0.47 -6.52 5.83
N ILE A 83 0.10 -7.13 6.97
CA ILE A 83 -1.22 -7.73 7.16
C ILE A 83 -2.32 -6.66 7.10
N GLY A 84 -2.10 -5.51 7.73
CA GLY A 84 -3.02 -4.36 7.67
C GLY A 84 -3.22 -3.84 6.25
N CYS A 85 -2.14 -3.76 5.47
CA CYS A 85 -2.18 -3.36 4.06
C CYS A 85 -3.02 -4.34 3.23
N ILE A 86 -2.81 -5.65 3.40
CA ILE A 86 -3.59 -6.70 2.71
C ILE A 86 -5.08 -6.60 3.09
N ALA A 87 -5.40 -6.39 4.37
CA ALA A 87 -6.78 -6.27 4.83
C ALA A 87 -7.48 -5.05 4.22
N ILE A 88 -6.81 -3.89 4.18
CA ILE A 88 -7.35 -2.67 3.56
C ILE A 88 -7.55 -2.87 2.06
N MET A 89 -6.57 -3.48 1.37
CA MET A 89 -6.68 -3.81 -0.05
C MET A 89 -7.88 -4.73 -0.34
N ALA A 90 -8.11 -5.74 0.51
CA ALA A 90 -9.25 -6.63 0.38
C ALA A 90 -10.59 -5.88 0.54
N VAL A 91 -10.67 -4.90 1.46
CA VAL A 91 -11.87 -4.07 1.63
C VAL A 91 -12.11 -3.18 0.41
N VAL A 92 -11.05 -2.61 -0.19
CA VAL A 92 -11.15 -1.75 -1.39
C VAL A 92 -11.54 -2.55 -2.64
N ALA A 93 -11.13 -3.81 -2.74
CA ALA A 93 -11.48 -4.69 -3.85
C ALA A 93 -13.00 -4.96 -3.94
N VAL A 94 -13.70 -5.04 -2.80
CA VAL A 94 -15.14 -5.36 -2.79
C VAL A 94 -16.01 -4.30 -3.50
N PRO A 95 -15.86 -2.98 -3.23
CA PRO A 95 -16.50 -1.93 -4.02
C PRO A 95 -16.11 -1.94 -5.49
N GLU A 96 -14.84 -2.27 -5.82
CA GLU A 96 -14.35 -2.30 -7.19
C GLU A 96 -15.09 -3.36 -8.01
N GLU A 97 -15.15 -4.60 -7.51
CA GLU A 97 -15.85 -5.71 -8.17
C GLU A 97 -17.33 -5.42 -8.40
N LYS A 98 -18.00 -4.79 -7.41
CA LYS A 98 -19.42 -4.43 -7.52
C LYS A 98 -19.69 -3.36 -8.59
N LYS A 99 -18.70 -2.53 -8.93
CA LYS A 99 -18.84 -1.44 -9.91
C LYS A 99 -18.78 -1.94 -11.35
N ILE A 100 -18.04 -3.01 -11.61
CA ILE A 100 -17.82 -3.60 -12.96
C ILE A 100 -19.14 -3.92 -13.69
N PRO A 101 -20.10 -4.69 -13.15
CA PRO A 101 -21.33 -5.02 -13.88
C PRO A 101 -22.20 -3.81 -14.24
N SER A 102 -22.13 -2.71 -13.47
CA SER A 102 -22.87 -1.47 -13.77
C SER A 102 -22.30 -0.71 -14.98
N ILE A 103 -20.98 -0.79 -15.17
CA ILE A 103 -20.28 -0.19 -16.31
C ILE A 103 -20.57 -1.02 -17.57
N VAL A 104 -20.52 -2.35 -17.46
CA VAL A 104 -20.82 -3.27 -18.57
C VAL A 104 -22.26 -3.09 -19.08
N LYS A 105 -23.25 -2.99 -18.20
CA LYS A 105 -24.65 -2.72 -18.61
C LYS A 105 -24.82 -1.40 -19.37
N ARG A 106 -24.10 -0.34 -18.97
CA ARG A 106 -24.14 0.96 -19.68
C ARG A 106 -23.46 0.92 -21.04
N ALA A 107 -22.44 0.08 -21.22
CA ALA A 107 -21.75 -0.08 -22.50
C ALA A 107 -22.60 -0.84 -23.53
N ILE A 108 -23.41 -1.81 -23.09
CA ILE A 108 -24.29 -2.61 -23.97
C ILE A 108 -25.57 -1.85 -24.37
N SER A 109 -25.99 -0.86 -23.58
CA SER A 109 -27.19 -0.04 -23.82
C SER A 109 -26.95 1.15 -24.78
N ARG A 110 -25.75 1.29 -25.35
CA ARG A 110 -25.40 2.28 -26.37
C ARG A 110 -25.07 1.58 -27.68
#